data_AF-A0A202DDM5-F1
#
_entry.id   AF-A0A202DDM5-F1
#
_cell.length_a   1.000
_cell.length_b   1.000
_cell.length_c   1.000
_cell.angle_alpha   90.00
_cell.angle_beta   90.00
_cell.angle_gamma   90.00
#
_symmetry.space_group_name_H-M   'P 1'
#
loop_
_entity.id
_entity.type
_entity.pdbx_description
1 polymer ?
#
loop_
_entity_poly.entity_id
_entity_poly.type
_entity_poly.pdbx_seq_one_letter_code
_entity_poly.pdbx_strand_id
1 'polypeptide(L)'
;MKDDASQNIPLNCEEIQELLFEYMSRELGDGRSDLVREHLRKCKDCQSALSEMEFTIDFLRETSKITVPPSRLSDKHHARLVRALTHPVLDWVYVHHMIVSLIIALLVLGITFGVLRKTKIWREINMDGAIQVFLGSPPELETEEEPPGEEPVE
;
A
#
# COMPACT_ATOMS: atom_id res chain seq x y z
N MET A 1 -9.84 39.12 -41.02
CA MET A 1 -9.27 37.80 -40.71
C MET A 1 -8.84 37.82 -39.26
N LYS A 2 -9.78 37.50 -38.37
CA LYS A 2 -9.56 37.17 -36.97
C LYS A 2 -10.39 35.92 -36.81
N ASP A 3 -9.73 34.79 -36.99
CA ASP A 3 -10.40 33.52 -37.11
C ASP A 3 -10.82 33.09 -35.71
N ASP A 4 -12.14 33.09 -35.53
CA ASP A 4 -12.88 32.51 -34.42
C ASP A 4 -12.53 31.01 -34.32
N ALA A 5 -11.63 30.67 -33.41
CA ALA A 5 -11.39 29.29 -32.98
C ALA A 5 -11.52 29.19 -31.45
N SER A 6 -12.54 29.86 -30.90
CA SER A 6 -13.01 29.65 -29.54
C SER A 6 -14.13 28.61 -29.58
N GLN A 7 -13.82 27.32 -29.40
CA GLN A 7 -14.80 26.28 -29.04
C GLN A 7 -14.15 24.89 -28.80
N ASN A 8 -13.87 24.56 -27.51
CA ASN A 8 -14.34 23.34 -26.82
C ASN A 8 -13.63 23.08 -25.43
N ILE A 9 -14.29 23.54 -24.34
CA ILE A 9 -14.35 23.03 -22.93
C ILE A 9 -13.09 23.10 -22.02
N PRO A 10 -13.24 23.34 -20.68
CA PRO A 10 -13.88 24.44 -19.97
C PRO A 10 -12.80 25.40 -19.43
N LEU A 11 -13.14 26.66 -19.20
CA LEU A 11 -12.24 27.76 -18.83
C LEU A 11 -11.67 28.53 -20.02
N ASN A 12 -11.96 29.83 -20.01
CA ASN A 12 -11.43 30.79 -20.97
C ASN A 12 -9.95 31.08 -20.67
N CYS A 13 -9.25 31.66 -21.64
CA CYS A 13 -7.85 32.04 -21.46
C CYS A 13 -7.67 33.00 -20.26
N GLU A 14 -8.61 33.91 -20.00
CA GLU A 14 -8.54 34.80 -18.83
C GLU A 14 -8.56 34.02 -17.51
N GLU A 15 -9.46 33.06 -17.37
CA GLU A 15 -9.61 32.25 -16.14
C GLU A 15 -8.37 31.37 -15.91
N ILE A 16 -7.77 30.86 -16.98
CA ILE A 16 -6.52 30.10 -16.88
C ILE A 16 -5.37 31.02 -16.46
N GLN A 17 -5.30 32.24 -16.99
CA GLN A 17 -4.25 33.19 -16.62
C GLN A 17 -4.29 33.56 -15.12
N GLU A 18 -5.47 33.69 -14.54
CA GLU A 18 -5.61 33.90 -13.08
C GLU A 18 -5.11 32.71 -12.26
N LEU A 19 -5.29 31.48 -12.79
CA LEU A 19 -4.89 30.24 -12.13
C LEU A 19 -3.41 29.88 -12.34
N LEU A 20 -2.69 30.52 -13.27
CA LEU A 20 -1.30 30.19 -13.60
C LEU A 20 -0.37 30.29 -12.38
N PHE A 21 -0.53 31.32 -11.56
CA PHE A 21 0.32 31.49 -10.37
C PHE A 21 0.12 30.38 -9.33
N GLU A 22 -1.15 30.09 -9.01
CA GLU A 22 -1.48 29.00 -8.08
C GLU A 22 -1.07 27.62 -8.66
N TYR A 23 -1.10 27.47 -10.00
CA TYR A 23 -0.63 26.27 -10.69
C TYR A 23 0.89 26.11 -10.55
N MET A 24 1.65 27.19 -10.73
CA MET A 24 3.10 27.22 -10.55
C MET A 24 3.53 26.99 -9.10
N SER A 25 2.78 27.53 -8.12
CA SER A 25 3.03 27.30 -6.69
C SER A 25 2.62 25.90 -6.22
N ARG A 26 1.95 25.10 -7.08
CA ARG A 26 1.37 23.79 -6.76
C ARG A 26 0.31 23.85 -5.66
N GLU A 27 -0.40 24.98 -5.56
CA GLU A 27 -1.48 25.20 -4.61
C GLU A 27 -2.86 24.89 -5.21
N LEU A 28 -2.93 24.65 -6.53
CA LEU A 28 -4.12 24.04 -7.15
C LEU A 28 -4.28 22.58 -6.71
N GLY A 29 -5.46 22.26 -6.20
CA GLY A 29 -5.88 20.86 -6.04
C GLY A 29 -5.90 20.11 -7.37
N ASP A 30 -5.72 18.78 -7.31
CA ASP A 30 -5.47 17.91 -8.47
C ASP A 30 -6.43 18.14 -9.64
N GLY A 31 -7.74 18.27 -9.37
CA GLY A 31 -8.75 18.48 -10.42
C GLY A 31 -8.60 19.80 -11.19
N ARG A 32 -8.21 20.90 -10.52
CA ARG A 32 -7.98 22.19 -11.21
C ARG A 32 -6.64 22.18 -11.94
N SER A 33 -5.63 21.53 -11.37
CA SER A 33 -4.32 21.36 -11.99
C SER A 33 -4.40 20.62 -13.33
N ASP A 34 -5.24 19.59 -13.40
CA ASP A 34 -5.44 18.82 -14.63
C ASP A 34 -6.13 19.64 -15.73
N LEU A 35 -7.10 20.48 -15.37
CA LEU A 35 -7.76 21.39 -16.32
C LEU A 35 -6.78 22.41 -16.90
N VAL A 36 -5.97 23.05 -16.05
CA VAL A 36 -4.94 24.00 -16.48
C VAL A 36 -3.93 23.31 -17.39
N ARG A 37 -3.46 22.10 -17.02
CA ARG A 37 -2.54 21.31 -17.83
C ARG A 37 -3.11 20.98 -19.22
N GLU A 38 -4.38 20.59 -19.29
CA GLU A 38 -5.01 20.25 -20.57
C GLU A 38 -5.22 21.49 -21.44
N HIS A 39 -5.55 22.65 -20.84
CA HIS A 39 -5.63 23.92 -21.56
C HIS A 39 -4.27 24.35 -22.11
N LEU A 40 -3.20 24.29 -21.30
CA LEU A 40 -1.84 24.62 -21.72
C LEU A 40 -1.32 23.73 -22.86
N ARG A 41 -1.81 22.48 -22.96
CA ARG A 41 -1.47 21.58 -24.06
C ARG A 41 -2.08 22.02 -25.41
N LYS A 42 -3.20 22.75 -25.36
CA LYS A 42 -3.97 23.16 -26.54
C LYS A 42 -3.76 24.64 -26.91
N CYS A 43 -3.54 25.50 -25.94
CA CYS A 43 -3.42 26.95 -26.12
C CYS A 43 -1.96 27.41 -26.05
N LYS A 44 -1.42 27.84 -27.20
CA LYS A 44 -0.05 28.37 -27.29
C LYS A 44 0.13 29.70 -26.56
N ASP A 45 -0.92 30.52 -26.50
CA ASP A 45 -0.85 31.84 -25.86
C ASP A 45 -0.68 31.71 -24.34
N CYS A 46 -1.49 30.84 -23.71
CA CYS A 46 -1.36 30.54 -22.28
C CYS A 46 -0.03 29.84 -21.95
N GLN A 47 0.48 29.00 -22.86
CA GLN A 47 1.81 28.41 -22.72
C GLN A 47 2.92 29.46 -22.77
N SER A 48 2.83 30.43 -23.68
CA SER A 48 3.78 31.54 -23.77
C SER A 48 3.76 32.38 -22.50
N ALA A 49 2.57 32.72 -21.99
CA ALA A 49 2.42 33.47 -20.74
C ALA A 49 3.05 32.74 -19.55
N LEU A 50 2.83 31.41 -19.43
CA LEU A 50 3.48 30.59 -18.39
C LEU A 50 5.01 30.64 -18.50
N SER A 51 5.54 30.48 -19.72
CA SER A 51 7.00 30.48 -19.94
C SER A 51 7.65 31.83 -19.63
N GLU A 52 6.95 32.93 -19.86
CA GLU A 52 7.42 34.28 -19.52
C GLU A 52 7.48 34.50 -18.00
N MET A 53 6.48 33.98 -17.27
CA MET A 53 6.47 33.98 -15.81
C MET A 53 7.61 33.11 -15.24
N GLU A 54 7.81 31.90 -15.77
CA GLU A 54 8.92 31.01 -15.40
C GLU A 54 10.27 31.68 -15.63
N PHE A 55 10.47 32.28 -16.82
CA PHE A 55 11.68 33.02 -17.15
C PHE A 55 11.93 34.17 -16.18
N THR A 56 10.89 34.93 -15.82
CA THR A 56 11.01 36.04 -14.87
C THR A 56 11.43 35.54 -13.48
N ILE A 57 10.83 34.44 -12.99
CA ILE A 57 11.19 33.84 -11.70
C ILE A 57 12.63 33.33 -11.73
N ASP A 58 13.05 32.66 -12.79
CA ASP A 58 14.41 32.14 -12.90
C ASP A 58 15.43 33.26 -13.03
N PHE A 59 15.12 34.34 -13.75
CA PHE A 59 15.95 35.53 -13.80
C PHE A 59 16.07 36.19 -12.41
N LEU A 60 14.98 36.31 -11.66
CA LEU A 60 15.01 36.82 -10.29
C LEU A 60 15.82 35.90 -9.36
N ARG A 61 15.74 34.57 -9.53
CA ARG A 61 16.55 33.62 -8.76
C ARG A 61 18.03 33.76 -9.08
N GLU A 62 18.37 33.85 -10.36
CA GLU A 62 19.74 34.01 -10.85
C GLU A 62 20.36 35.30 -10.31
N THR A 63 19.62 36.42 -10.37
CA THR A 63 20.06 37.71 -9.83
C THR A 63 20.08 37.72 -8.29
N SER A 64 19.17 37.00 -7.64
CA SER A 64 19.15 36.82 -6.18
C SER A 64 20.22 35.88 -5.64
N LYS A 65 20.99 35.16 -6.49
CA LYS A 65 22.17 34.38 -6.04
C LYS A 65 23.20 35.26 -5.31
N ILE A 66 23.09 36.59 -5.40
CA ILE A 66 23.87 37.55 -4.60
C ILE A 66 23.50 37.47 -3.10
N THR A 67 22.33 36.94 -2.76
CA THR A 67 21.90 36.62 -1.39
C THR A 67 21.61 35.13 -1.29
N VAL A 68 22.64 34.29 -1.43
CA VAL A 68 22.59 32.94 -0.87
C VAL A 68 22.30 33.11 0.62
N PRO A 69 21.12 32.71 1.15
CA PRO A 69 20.95 32.65 2.59
C PRO A 69 22.05 31.72 3.11
N PRO A 70 22.79 32.08 4.18
CA PRO A 70 23.81 31.20 4.73
C PRO A 70 23.14 29.83 4.90
N SER A 71 23.78 28.78 4.40
CA SER A 71 23.32 27.39 4.48
C SER A 71 22.77 27.12 5.88
N ARG A 72 21.45 27.30 6.05
CA ARG A 72 20.82 27.35 7.38
C ARG A 72 20.65 25.96 7.98
N LEU A 73 21.16 24.95 7.29
CA LEU A 73 21.53 23.69 7.85
C LEU A 73 23.01 23.75 8.17
N SER A 74 23.31 24.05 9.45
CA SER A 74 24.64 23.89 10.04
C SER A 74 25.24 22.58 9.54
N ASP A 75 26.51 22.57 9.13
CA ASP A 75 27.22 21.37 8.67
C ASP A 75 27.06 20.18 9.65
N LYS A 76 26.80 20.47 10.93
CA LYS A 76 26.46 19.48 11.97
C LYS A 76 25.16 18.72 11.69
N HIS A 77 24.12 19.37 11.17
CA HIS A 77 22.87 18.72 10.79
C HIS A 77 23.01 17.92 9.50
N HIS A 78 23.74 18.45 8.50
CA HIS A 78 24.08 17.69 7.29
C HIS A 78 24.92 16.45 7.63
N ALA A 79 25.92 16.56 8.50
CA ALA A 79 26.73 15.44 8.93
C ALA A 79 25.92 14.38 9.69
N ARG A 80 24.90 14.78 10.47
CA ARG A 80 23.98 13.81 11.11
C ARG A 80 23.07 13.12 10.10
N LEU A 81 22.54 13.87 9.13
CA LEU A 81 21.66 13.32 8.10
C LEU A 81 22.43 12.35 7.18
N VAL A 82 23.62 12.77 6.73
CA VAL A 82 24.53 11.94 5.96
C VAL A 82 24.92 10.71 6.78
N ARG A 83 25.36 10.84 8.04
CA ARG A 83 25.71 9.68 8.88
C ARG A 83 24.52 8.73 9.13
N ALA A 84 23.31 9.26 9.25
CA ALA A 84 22.10 8.45 9.43
C ALA A 84 21.74 7.68 8.15
N LEU A 85 21.99 8.25 6.97
CA LEU A 85 21.69 7.64 5.67
C LEU A 85 22.85 6.77 5.13
N THR A 86 24.11 7.12 5.42
CA THR A 86 25.31 6.36 5.04
C THR A 86 25.67 5.33 6.11
N HIS A 87 24.71 4.51 6.52
CA HIS A 87 25.07 3.32 7.30
C HIS A 87 25.63 2.28 6.33
N PRO A 88 26.82 1.69 6.56
CA PRO A 88 27.43 0.70 5.67
C PRO A 88 26.53 -0.53 5.42
N VAL A 89 25.57 -0.77 6.30
CA VAL A 89 24.56 -1.82 6.16
C VAL A 89 23.51 -1.48 5.09
N LEU A 90 23.06 -0.23 5.00
CA LEU A 90 22.08 0.20 3.98
C LEU A 90 22.70 0.13 2.58
N ASP A 91 23.96 0.56 2.44
CA ASP A 91 24.70 0.48 1.18
C ASP A 91 24.96 -0.97 0.76
N TRP A 92 25.36 -1.83 1.71
CA TRP A 92 25.49 -3.27 1.48
C TRP A 92 24.16 -3.94 1.10
N VAL A 93 23.06 -3.59 1.77
CA VAL A 93 21.71 -4.10 1.45
C VAL A 93 21.26 -3.62 0.06
N TYR A 94 21.60 -2.39 -0.34
CA TYR A 94 21.22 -1.86 -1.65
C TYR A 94 21.98 -2.55 -2.78
N VAL A 95 23.29 -2.73 -2.63
CA VAL A 95 24.14 -3.45 -3.59
C VAL A 95 23.78 -4.94 -3.67
N HIS A 96 23.53 -5.56 -2.52
CA HIS A 96 23.23 -7.00 -2.42
C HIS A 96 21.73 -7.29 -2.34
N HIS A 97 20.85 -6.34 -2.71
CA HIS A 97 19.40 -6.49 -2.62
C HIS A 97 18.88 -7.74 -3.35
N MET A 98 19.53 -8.13 -4.45
CA MET A 98 19.25 -9.37 -5.20
C MET A 98 19.53 -10.64 -4.39
N ILE A 99 20.58 -10.64 -3.55
CA ILE A 99 20.94 -11.79 -2.72
C ILE A 99 20.03 -11.84 -1.47
N VAL A 100 19.75 -10.69 -0.86
CA VAL A 100 18.89 -10.59 0.32
C VAL A 100 17.47 -11.05 0.00
N SER A 101 16.90 -10.64 -1.14
CA SER A 101 15.57 -11.08 -1.56
C SER A 101 15.51 -12.59 -1.79
N LEU A 102 16.57 -13.18 -2.38
CA LEU A 102 16.69 -14.61 -2.62
C LEU A 102 16.76 -15.39 -1.30
N ILE A 103 17.55 -14.92 -0.33
CA ILE A 103 17.63 -15.56 1.00
C ILE A 103 16.29 -15.49 1.72
N ILE A 104 15.62 -14.32 1.71
CA ILE A 104 14.29 -14.16 2.33
C ILE A 104 13.27 -15.08 1.65
N ALA A 105 13.26 -15.14 0.32
CA ALA A 105 12.36 -16.03 -0.43
C ALA A 105 12.60 -17.51 -0.06
N LEU A 106 13.86 -17.94 0.03
CA LEU A 106 14.21 -19.29 0.46
C LEU A 106 13.82 -19.57 1.92
N LEU A 107 13.99 -18.60 2.82
CA LEU A 107 13.55 -18.73 4.22
C LEU A 107 12.04 -18.88 4.31
N VAL A 108 11.27 -18.06 3.60
CA VAL A 108 9.80 -18.15 3.56
C VAL A 108 9.35 -19.48 2.98
N LEU A 109 9.96 -19.94 1.88
CA LEU A 109 9.67 -21.24 1.29
C LEU A 109 10.04 -22.40 2.24
N GLY A 110 11.17 -22.31 2.93
CA GLY A 110 11.59 -23.33 3.90
C GLY A 110 10.65 -23.41 5.11
N ILE A 111 10.24 -22.26 5.65
CA ILE A 111 9.32 -22.18 6.79
C ILE A 111 7.94 -22.73 6.40
N THR A 112 7.40 -22.28 5.27
CA THR A 112 6.10 -22.77 4.78
C THR A 112 6.13 -24.28 4.51
N PHE A 113 7.19 -24.78 3.88
CA PHE A 113 7.37 -26.23 3.67
C PHE A 113 7.47 -26.99 5.00
N GLY A 114 8.18 -26.46 6.00
CA GLY A 114 8.29 -27.04 7.33
C GLY A 114 6.94 -27.12 8.05
N VAL A 115 6.14 -26.05 7.99
CA VAL A 115 4.77 -26.02 8.56
C VAL A 115 3.86 -27.01 7.84
N LEU A 116 3.93 -27.08 6.51
CA LEU A 116 3.14 -28.04 5.72
C LEU A 116 3.53 -29.49 6.05
N ARG A 117 4.82 -29.78 6.22
CA ARG A 117 5.26 -31.11 6.68
C ARG A 117 4.77 -31.42 8.09
N LYS A 118 4.90 -30.50 9.03
CA LYS A 118 4.46 -30.70 10.41
C LYS A 118 2.95 -30.96 10.49
N THR A 119 2.15 -30.18 9.77
CA THR A 119 0.69 -30.33 9.73
C THR A 119 0.26 -31.61 9.03
N LYS A 120 0.94 -32.03 7.95
CA LYS A 120 0.68 -33.32 7.30
C LYS A 120 1.03 -34.50 8.19
N ILE A 121 2.20 -34.48 8.84
CA ILE A 121 2.63 -35.54 9.77
C ILE A 121 1.70 -35.64 10.97
N TRP A 122 1.31 -34.49 11.56
CA TRP A 122 0.31 -34.46 12.62
C TRP A 122 -1.04 -35.02 12.17
N ARG A 123 -1.47 -34.74 10.93
CA ARG A 123 -2.72 -35.26 10.38
C ARG A 123 -2.68 -36.78 10.19
N GLU A 124 -1.58 -37.32 9.66
CA GLU A 124 -1.43 -38.76 9.48
C GLU A 124 -1.45 -39.49 10.82
N ILE A 125 -0.70 -39.00 11.83
CA ILE A 125 -0.67 -39.60 13.17
C ILE A 125 -2.02 -39.50 13.89
N ASN A 126 -2.78 -38.42 13.69
CA ASN A 126 -4.06 -38.22 14.37
C ASN A 126 -5.24 -38.99 13.72
N MET A 127 -5.05 -39.56 12.53
CA MET A 127 -6.07 -40.38 11.85
C MET A 127 -6.08 -41.85 12.30
N ASP A 128 -4.99 -42.34 12.88
CA ASP A 128 -4.92 -43.69 13.49
C ASP A 128 -5.62 -43.74 14.87
N GLY A 129 -5.87 -42.57 15.47
CA GLY A 129 -6.59 -42.42 16.73
C GLY A 129 -8.11 -42.25 16.58
N ALA A 130 -8.68 -42.58 15.42
CA ALA A 130 -10.12 -42.46 15.18
C ALA A 130 -10.91 -43.22 16.25
N ILE A 131 -11.57 -42.43 17.11
CA ILE A 131 -12.37 -42.84 18.25
C ILE A 131 -13.42 -43.85 17.79
N GLN A 132 -13.32 -45.09 18.28
CA GLN A 132 -14.40 -46.07 18.13
C GLN A 132 -15.57 -45.62 18.99
N VAL A 133 -16.59 -45.01 18.38
CA VAL A 133 -17.83 -44.65 19.05
C VAL A 133 -18.63 -45.92 19.27
N PHE A 134 -18.57 -46.46 20.49
CA PHE A 134 -19.37 -47.59 20.93
C PHE A 134 -20.81 -47.13 21.12
N LEU A 135 -21.69 -47.47 20.18
CA LEU A 135 -23.14 -47.30 20.33
C LEU A 135 -23.62 -48.25 21.43
N GLY A 136 -24.05 -47.70 22.56
CA GLY A 136 -24.55 -48.48 23.70
C GLY A 136 -25.73 -49.35 23.30
N SER A 137 -25.69 -50.62 23.69
CA SER A 137 -26.81 -51.55 23.58
C SER A 137 -27.99 -51.09 24.45
N PRO A 138 -29.25 -51.28 23.99
CA PRO A 138 -30.43 -50.88 24.74
C PRO A 138 -30.61 -51.71 26.02
N PRO A 139 -31.20 -51.15 27.09
CA PRO A 139 -31.41 -51.86 28.35
C PRO A 139 -32.46 -52.97 28.17
N GLU A 140 -32.13 -54.19 28.63
CA GLU A 140 -33.05 -55.30 28.81
C GLU A 140 -34.20 -54.89 29.73
N LEU A 141 -35.43 -55.02 29.23
CA LEU A 141 -36.67 -54.87 30.00
C LEU A 141 -36.78 -56.02 31.00
N GLU A 142 -36.86 -55.68 32.28
CA GLU A 142 -37.15 -56.56 33.40
C GLU A 142 -38.51 -57.28 33.18
N THR A 143 -38.49 -58.61 33.13
CA THR A 143 -39.71 -59.43 33.26
C THR A 143 -40.12 -59.49 34.73
N GLU A 144 -41.29 -58.94 35.03
CA GLU A 144 -41.98 -59.08 36.32
C GLU A 144 -42.25 -60.57 36.64
N GLU A 145 -41.85 -61.01 37.84
CA GLU A 145 -42.28 -62.29 38.41
C GLU A 145 -43.70 -62.16 38.98
N GLU A 146 -44.62 -62.98 38.48
CA GLU A 146 -45.99 -63.16 38.98
C GLU A 146 -45.98 -64.17 40.15
N PRO A 147 -46.61 -63.89 41.31
CA PRO A 147 -46.64 -64.82 42.44
C PRO A 147 -47.72 -65.92 42.26
N PRO A 148 -47.48 -67.17 42.73
CA PRO A 148 -48.41 -68.27 42.54
C PRO A 148 -49.63 -68.15 43.47
N GLY A 149 -50.81 -68.02 42.84
CA GLY A 149 -52.11 -68.14 43.46
C GLY A 149 -52.47 -69.58 43.85
N GLU A 150 -53.22 -69.65 44.93
CA GLU A 150 -53.73 -70.82 45.65
C GLU A 150 -54.54 -71.80 44.77
N GLU A 151 -54.41 -73.10 45.02
CA GLU A 151 -55.41 -74.10 44.65
C GLU A 151 -55.97 -74.82 45.90
N PRO A 152 -57.25 -75.24 45.87
CA PRO A 152 -58.06 -75.48 47.05
C PRO A 152 -58.13 -76.94 47.50
N VAL A 153 -58.56 -77.06 48.75
CA VAL A 153 -59.02 -78.24 49.50
C VAL A 153 -60.05 -79.08 48.73
N GLU A 154 -59.80 -80.38 48.60
CA GLU A 154 -60.75 -81.50 48.89
C GLU A 154 -59.97 -82.78 49.27
#